data_AF-A0A2S6RWW1-F1
#
_entry.id   AF-A0A2S6RWW1-F1
#
_cell.length_a   1.000
_cell.length_b   1.000
_cell.length_c   1.000
_cell.angle_alpha   90.00
_cell.angle_beta   90.00
_cell.angle_gamma   90.00
#
_symmetry.space_group_name_H-M   'P 1'
#
loop_
_entity.id
_entity.type
_entity.pdbx_description
1 polymer ?
#
loop_
_entity_poly.entity_id
_entity_poly.type
_entity_poly.pdbx_seq_one_letter_code
_entity_poly.pdbx_strand_id
1 'polypeptide(L)'
;NLKKAANIVEKNWKNFFCFEIVEKFIEYKRKNENDSLKRFKLISKTLKNSFKDSNESKLALAFAAYRASIWGEAQKIIDLIPRKEWDIRVLKLYEKLSNENSKIVLTNLPSDLKNQPLWICEACNMNSEKWEFVCKNCGGIDSFNWPHSKLIKNKKKDTDYLKALLKDSISHFPKMK
;
A
#
# COMPACT_ATOMS: atom_id res chain seq x y z
N ASN A 1 -13.32 -16.28 -8.08
CA ASN A 1 -12.46 -17.34 -7.51
C ASN A 1 -11.37 -16.68 -6.64
N LEU A 2 -11.32 -16.97 -5.34
CA LEU A 2 -10.41 -16.32 -4.38
C LEU A 2 -8.92 -16.57 -4.65
N LYS A 3 -8.54 -17.79 -5.07
CA LYS A 3 -7.14 -18.11 -5.38
C LYS A 3 -6.62 -17.29 -6.55
N LYS A 4 -7.45 -17.12 -7.60
CA LYS A 4 -7.11 -16.29 -8.76
C LYS A 4 -6.94 -14.82 -8.35
N ALA A 5 -7.82 -14.29 -7.50
CA ALA A 5 -7.70 -12.94 -6.99
C ALA A 5 -6.44 -12.74 -6.13
N ALA A 6 -6.11 -13.68 -5.24
CA ALA A 6 -4.89 -13.63 -4.44
C ALA A 6 -3.62 -13.65 -5.31
N ASN A 7 -3.61 -14.44 -6.39
CA ASN A 7 -2.50 -14.45 -7.35
C ASN A 7 -2.33 -13.10 -8.08
N ILE A 8 -3.43 -12.40 -8.38
CA ILE A 8 -3.37 -11.04 -8.95
C ILE A 8 -2.74 -10.07 -7.95
N VAL A 9 -3.13 -10.15 -6.66
CA VAL A 9 -2.51 -9.37 -5.59
C VAL A 9 -1.02 -9.66 -5.51
N GLU A 10 -0.61 -10.94 -5.48
CA GLU A 10 0.79 -11.36 -5.39
C GLU A 10 1.66 -10.78 -6.50
N LYS A 11 1.23 -10.93 -7.75
CA LYS A 11 1.97 -10.46 -8.93
C LYS A 11 2.20 -8.95 -8.91
N ASN A 12 1.27 -8.18 -8.34
CA ASN A 12 1.28 -6.73 -8.41
C ASN A 12 1.70 -6.05 -7.10
N TRP A 13 1.73 -6.78 -5.98
CA TRP A 13 1.91 -6.17 -4.66
C TRP A 13 3.19 -5.33 -4.55
N LYS A 14 4.32 -5.86 -5.03
CA LYS A 14 5.62 -5.18 -4.97
C LYS A 14 5.66 -3.91 -5.82
N ASN A 15 4.77 -3.76 -6.80
CA ASN A 15 4.69 -2.57 -7.64
C ASN A 15 3.92 -1.45 -6.93
N PHE A 16 2.82 -1.77 -6.24
CA PHE A 16 1.92 -0.77 -5.67
C PHE A 16 2.13 -0.47 -4.19
N PHE A 17 2.43 -1.49 -3.37
CA PHE A 17 2.43 -1.40 -1.89
C PHE A 17 1.24 -0.57 -1.37
N CYS A 18 0.04 -0.91 -1.83
CA CYS A 18 -1.18 -0.17 -1.49
C CYS A 18 -2.09 -1.05 -0.63
N PHE A 19 -2.24 -0.68 0.65
CA PHE A 19 -3.15 -1.30 1.61
C PHE A 19 -4.54 -1.60 1.04
N GLU A 20 -5.13 -0.66 0.30
CA GLU A 20 -6.50 -0.75 -0.21
C GLU A 20 -6.73 -1.98 -1.11
N ILE A 21 -5.69 -2.46 -1.80
CA ILE A 21 -5.78 -3.68 -2.63
C ILE A 21 -6.09 -4.89 -1.75
N VAL A 22 -5.41 -5.01 -0.62
CA VAL A 22 -5.62 -6.11 0.33
C VAL A 22 -6.92 -5.90 1.10
N GLU A 23 -7.22 -4.68 1.52
CA GLU A 23 -8.50 -4.36 2.14
C GLU A 23 -9.67 -4.80 1.25
N LYS A 24 -9.64 -4.43 -0.04
CA LYS A 24 -10.69 -4.83 -0.98
C LYS A 24 -10.74 -6.35 -1.18
N PHE A 25 -9.59 -7.02 -1.25
CA PHE A 25 -9.55 -8.48 -1.33
C PHE A 25 -10.16 -9.15 -0.09
N ILE A 26 -9.90 -8.64 1.11
CA ILE A 26 -10.44 -9.19 2.36
C ILE A 26 -11.95 -8.94 2.46
N GLU A 27 -12.42 -7.74 2.13
CA GLU A 27 -13.80 -7.31 2.36
C GLU A 27 -14.78 -7.72 1.24
N TYR A 28 -14.33 -7.82 -0.02
CA TYR A 28 -15.24 -7.98 -1.15
C TYR A 28 -16.08 -9.25 -1.06
N LYS A 29 -17.40 -9.07 -0.92
CA LYS A 29 -18.41 -10.14 -0.78
C LYS A 29 -18.03 -11.16 0.31
N ARG A 30 -17.41 -10.70 1.40
CA ARG A 30 -17.10 -11.53 2.57
C ARG A 30 -18.39 -12.10 3.16
N LYS A 31 -18.41 -13.41 3.45
CA LYS A 31 -19.64 -14.11 3.88
C LYS A 31 -19.69 -14.37 5.38
N ASN A 32 -18.64 -14.97 5.93
CA ASN A 32 -18.57 -15.41 7.31
C ASN A 32 -17.11 -15.50 7.80
N GLU A 33 -16.92 -15.94 9.03
CA GLU A 33 -15.60 -16.06 9.67
C GLU A 33 -14.68 -17.06 8.95
N ASN A 34 -15.22 -18.20 8.47
CA ASN A 34 -14.43 -19.17 7.72
C ASN A 34 -13.92 -18.59 6.39
N ASP A 35 -14.73 -17.78 5.69
CA ASP A 35 -14.27 -17.03 4.52
C ASP A 35 -13.14 -16.05 4.89
N SER A 36 -13.28 -15.35 6.02
CA SER A 36 -12.27 -14.41 6.53
C SER A 36 -10.95 -15.12 6.81
N LEU A 37 -10.98 -16.28 7.48
CA LEU A 37 -9.80 -17.10 7.75
C LEU A 37 -9.16 -17.63 6.46
N LYS A 38 -9.95 -18.07 5.48
CA LYS A 38 -9.45 -18.51 4.17
C LYS A 38 -8.73 -17.36 3.44
N ARG A 39 -9.30 -16.17 3.44
CA ARG A 39 -8.71 -14.98 2.82
C ARG A 39 -7.43 -14.54 3.53
N PHE A 40 -7.41 -14.55 4.86
CA PHE A 40 -6.20 -14.30 5.63
C PHE A 40 -5.08 -15.28 5.27
N LYS A 41 -5.36 -16.60 5.24
CA LYS A 41 -4.36 -17.63 4.86
C LYS A 41 -3.80 -17.38 3.46
N LEU A 42 -4.64 -17.00 2.50
CA LEU A 42 -4.21 -16.66 1.15
C LEU A 42 -3.31 -15.41 1.14
N ILE A 43 -3.73 -14.32 1.79
CA ILE A 43 -2.94 -13.07 1.84
C ILE A 43 -1.63 -13.25 2.59
N SER A 44 -1.63 -13.97 3.71
CA SER A 44 -0.42 -14.31 4.47
C SER A 44 0.61 -15.02 3.60
N LYS A 45 0.17 -15.99 2.77
CA LYS A 45 1.04 -16.65 1.80
C LYS A 45 1.53 -15.69 0.72
N THR A 46 0.60 -14.93 0.12
CA THR A 46 0.86 -13.99 -0.97
C THR A 46 1.84 -12.88 -0.58
N LEU A 47 1.76 -12.36 0.64
CA LEU A 47 2.61 -11.26 1.10
C LEU A 47 3.90 -11.71 1.78
N LYS A 48 4.13 -13.02 1.95
CA LYS A 48 5.31 -13.56 2.66
C LYS A 48 6.63 -12.99 2.13
N ASN A 49 6.76 -12.88 0.80
CA ASN A 49 7.97 -12.43 0.12
C ASN A 49 8.14 -10.90 0.06
N SER A 50 7.11 -10.14 0.43
CA SER A 50 7.08 -8.67 0.41
C SER A 50 6.88 -8.07 1.81
N PHE A 51 6.72 -8.91 2.83
CA PHE A 51 6.43 -8.51 4.21
C PHE A 51 7.53 -7.62 4.80
N LYS A 52 8.79 -7.94 4.51
CA LYS A 52 9.96 -7.16 4.96
C LYS A 52 10.18 -5.88 4.16
N ASP A 53 9.59 -5.80 2.96
CA ASP A 53 9.89 -4.72 2.00
C ASP A 53 9.18 -3.39 2.35
N SER A 54 8.07 -3.42 3.09
CA SER A 54 7.26 -2.22 3.35
C SER A 54 6.42 -2.33 4.62
N ASN A 55 6.16 -1.19 5.28
CA ASN A 55 5.18 -1.09 6.35
C ASN A 55 3.74 -1.24 5.84
N GLU A 56 3.48 -0.93 4.57
CA GLU A 56 2.20 -1.21 3.90
C GLU A 56 1.90 -2.72 3.88
N SER A 57 2.92 -3.56 3.66
CA SER A 57 2.77 -5.02 3.74
C SER A 57 2.40 -5.49 5.14
N LYS A 58 3.00 -4.87 6.17
CA LYS A 58 2.71 -5.19 7.57
C LYS A 58 1.30 -4.77 7.95
N LEU A 59 0.91 -3.53 7.63
CA LEU A 59 -0.44 -3.01 7.87
C LEU A 59 -1.51 -3.86 7.16
N ALA A 60 -1.27 -4.20 5.89
CA ALA A 60 -2.18 -5.04 5.10
C ALA A 60 -2.36 -6.44 5.71
N LEU A 61 -1.27 -7.08 6.15
CA LEU A 61 -1.33 -8.39 6.76
C LEU A 61 -1.96 -8.35 8.17
N ALA A 62 -1.66 -7.33 8.96
CA ALA A 62 -2.29 -7.11 10.26
C ALA A 62 -3.81 -6.92 10.13
N PHE A 63 -4.26 -6.12 9.15
CA PHE A 63 -5.68 -5.96 8.87
C PHE A 63 -6.34 -7.26 8.46
N ALA A 64 -5.69 -8.06 7.62
CA ALA A 64 -6.19 -9.38 7.24
C ALA A 64 -6.32 -10.32 8.45
N ALA A 65 -5.35 -10.30 9.37
CA ALA A 65 -5.40 -11.07 10.62
C ALA A 65 -6.54 -10.59 11.55
N TYR A 66 -6.70 -9.26 11.70
CA TYR A 66 -7.80 -8.66 12.45
C TYR A 66 -9.16 -9.10 11.91
N ARG A 67 -9.37 -9.04 10.59
CA ARG A 67 -10.63 -9.46 9.96
C ARG A 67 -10.91 -10.95 10.06
N ALA A 68 -9.89 -11.77 10.30
CA ALA A 68 -10.00 -13.19 10.58
C ALA A 68 -10.09 -13.52 12.08
N SER A 69 -10.25 -12.50 12.94
CA SER A 69 -10.33 -12.61 14.40
C SER A 69 -9.09 -13.24 15.05
N ILE A 70 -7.93 -13.13 14.40
CA ILE A 70 -6.64 -13.59 14.93
C ILE A 70 -5.93 -12.40 15.57
N TRP A 71 -6.54 -11.84 16.61
CA TRP A 71 -6.14 -10.54 17.18
C TRP A 71 -4.71 -10.51 17.71
N GLY A 72 -4.25 -11.60 18.34
CA GLY A 72 -2.86 -11.68 18.83
C GLY A 72 -1.83 -11.66 17.70
N GLU A 73 -2.15 -12.26 16.54
CA GLU A 73 -1.28 -12.19 15.36
C GLU A 73 -1.32 -10.79 14.74
N ALA A 74 -2.51 -10.18 14.65
CA ALA A 74 -2.67 -8.83 14.16
C ALA A 74 -1.85 -7.82 14.99
N GLN A 75 -1.92 -7.91 16.32
CA GLN A 75 -1.13 -7.09 17.24
C GLN A 75 0.37 -7.27 17.01
N LYS A 76 0.85 -8.53 17.00
CA LYS A 76 2.26 -8.85 16.75
C LYS A 76 2.77 -8.22 15.46
N ILE A 77 1.98 -8.25 14.38
CA ILE A 77 2.37 -7.68 13.10
C ILE A 77 2.41 -6.14 13.15
N ILE A 78 1.44 -5.50 13.80
CA ILE A 78 1.44 -4.03 13.94
C ILE A 78 2.63 -3.56 14.76
N ASP A 79 3.00 -4.29 15.81
CA ASP A 79 4.15 -3.95 16.64
C ASP A 79 5.49 -4.02 15.89
N LEU A 80 5.54 -4.68 14.73
CA LEU A 80 6.69 -4.67 13.81
C LEU A 80 6.78 -3.39 12.96
N ILE A 81 5.75 -2.53 12.95
CA ILE A 81 5.80 -1.23 12.32
C ILE A 81 6.45 -0.25 13.31
N PRO A 82 7.60 0.37 12.98
CA PRO A 82 8.25 1.32 13.88
C PRO A 82 7.30 2.45 14.28
N ARG A 83 7.22 2.77 15.57
CA ARG A 83 6.27 3.78 16.12
C ARG A 83 6.35 5.14 15.42
N LYS A 84 7.55 5.58 15.05
CA LYS A 84 7.79 6.82 14.28
C LYS A 84 7.24 6.80 12.83
N GLU A 85 6.90 5.62 12.32
CA GLU A 85 6.33 5.42 10.99
C GLU A 85 4.82 5.16 11.05
N TRP A 86 4.21 5.26 12.23
CA TRP A 86 2.78 5.08 12.36
C TRP A 86 2.04 6.22 11.69
N ASP A 87 1.01 5.84 10.94
CA ASP A 87 0.00 6.75 10.44
C ASP A 87 -1.35 6.48 11.12
N ILE A 88 -2.31 7.36 10.81
CA ILE A 88 -3.69 7.27 11.31
C ILE A 88 -4.31 5.87 11.07
N ARG A 89 -3.95 5.15 10.01
CA ARG A 89 -4.51 3.83 9.69
C ARG A 89 -3.99 2.76 10.65
N VAL A 90 -2.69 2.81 10.97
CA VAL A 90 -2.08 1.92 11.96
C VAL A 90 -2.74 2.13 13.33
N LEU A 91 -2.88 3.38 13.76
CA LEU A 91 -3.53 3.73 15.02
C LEU A 91 -4.96 3.20 15.08
N LYS A 92 -5.79 3.52 14.07
CA LYS A 92 -7.19 3.07 13.99
C LYS A 92 -7.33 1.55 14.04
N LEU A 93 -6.41 0.81 13.41
CA LEU A 93 -6.42 -0.65 13.46
C LEU A 93 -6.06 -1.17 14.85
N TYR A 94 -5.10 -0.54 15.53
CA TYR A 94 -4.73 -0.90 16.90
C TYR A 94 -5.86 -0.63 17.89
N GLU A 95 -6.53 0.52 17.79
CA GLU A 95 -7.71 0.85 18.61
C GLU A 95 -8.81 -0.20 18.43
N LYS A 96 -9.10 -0.60 17.18
CA LYS A 96 -10.04 -1.69 16.91
C LYS A 96 -9.62 -2.99 17.60
N LEU A 97 -8.34 -3.36 17.55
CA LEU A 97 -7.84 -4.55 18.24
C LEU A 97 -8.01 -4.48 19.76
N SER A 98 -7.74 -3.31 20.35
CA SER A 98 -7.91 -3.07 21.78
C SER A 98 -9.37 -3.23 22.21
N ASN A 99 -10.31 -2.77 21.37
CA ASN A 99 -11.74 -2.95 21.63
C ASN A 99 -12.20 -4.40 21.54
N GLU A 100 -11.62 -5.21 20.64
CA GLU A 100 -11.96 -6.65 20.54
C GLU A 100 -11.35 -7.49 21.66
N ASN A 101 -10.21 -7.07 22.22
CA ASN A 101 -9.48 -7.83 23.23
C ASN A 101 -8.83 -6.91 24.26
N SER A 102 -9.38 -6.89 25.48
CA SER A 102 -8.92 -6.05 26.59
C SER A 102 -7.47 -6.27 27.02
N LYS A 103 -6.86 -7.40 26.64
CA LYS A 103 -5.42 -7.64 26.88
C LYS A 103 -4.52 -6.83 25.94
N ILE A 104 -5.06 -6.36 24.82
CA ILE A 104 -4.36 -5.51 23.87
C ILE A 104 -4.56 -4.07 24.34
N VAL A 105 -3.53 -3.50 24.96
CA VAL A 105 -3.58 -2.11 25.44
C VAL A 105 -2.69 -1.26 24.54
N LEU A 106 -3.28 -0.20 23.98
CA LEU A 106 -2.51 0.82 23.28
C LEU A 106 -1.75 1.64 24.32
N THR A 107 -0.44 1.39 24.43
CA THR A 107 0.46 2.21 25.25
C THR A 107 1.33 3.08 24.34
N ASN A 108 1.67 4.28 24.83
CA ASN A 108 2.65 5.18 24.23
C ASN A 108 2.33 5.53 22.77
N LEU A 109 1.27 6.34 22.58
CA LEU A 109 0.98 6.98 21.30
C LEU A 109 2.19 7.78 20.80
N PRO A 110 2.58 7.65 19.52
CA PRO A 110 3.62 8.49 18.94
C PRO A 110 3.19 9.96 19.02
N SER A 111 4.09 10.83 19.45
CA SER A 111 3.84 12.29 19.46
C SER A 111 3.74 12.88 18.06
N ASP A 112 4.38 12.24 17.08
CA ASP A 112 4.38 12.63 15.67
C ASP A 112 3.66 11.55 14.83
N LEU A 113 2.33 11.51 14.93
CA LEU A 113 1.51 10.60 14.14
C LEU A 113 1.37 11.13 12.71
N LYS A 114 1.74 10.31 11.72
CA LYS A 114 1.66 10.69 10.31
C LYS A 114 0.21 10.68 9.81
N ASN A 115 -0.11 11.59 8.90
CA ASN A 115 -1.35 11.50 8.13
C ASN A 115 -1.36 10.24 7.29
N GLN A 116 -2.56 9.71 7.01
CA GLN A 116 -2.70 8.62 6.05
C GLN A 116 -2.24 9.07 4.65
N PRO A 117 -1.62 8.21 3.86
CA PRO A 117 -1.21 8.56 2.51
C PRO A 117 -2.43 8.80 1.63
N LEU A 118 -2.28 9.71 0.66
CA LEU A 118 -3.32 10.06 -0.30
C LEU A 118 -2.87 9.64 -1.70
N TRP A 119 -3.83 9.33 -2.55
CA TRP A 119 -3.59 9.17 -3.99
C TRP A 119 -3.23 10.52 -4.60
N ILE A 120 -2.20 10.54 -5.45
CA ILE A 120 -1.71 11.78 -6.06
C ILE A 120 -1.86 11.68 -7.57
N CYS A 121 -2.57 12.62 -8.18
CA CYS A 121 -2.66 12.72 -9.63
C CYS A 121 -1.32 13.19 -10.20
N GLU A 122 -0.68 12.40 -11.07
CA GLU A 122 0.61 12.75 -11.68
C GLU A 122 0.54 13.93 -12.65
N ALA A 123 -0.65 14.22 -13.19
CA ALA A 123 -0.85 15.30 -14.14
C ALA A 123 -1.03 16.67 -13.48
N CYS A 124 -1.69 16.74 -12.31
CA CYS A 124 -2.02 18.02 -11.66
C CYS A 124 -1.72 18.08 -10.15
N ASN A 125 -1.13 17.04 -9.57
CA ASN A 125 -0.81 16.93 -8.14
C ASN A 125 -2.01 17.05 -7.18
N MET A 126 -3.24 16.88 -7.67
CA MET A 126 -4.42 16.78 -6.81
C MET A 126 -4.31 15.54 -5.91
N ASN A 127 -4.52 15.74 -4.61
CA ASN A 127 -4.59 14.66 -3.63
C ASN A 127 -6.03 14.13 -3.53
N SER A 128 -6.19 12.82 -3.38
CA SER A 128 -7.48 12.16 -3.17
C SER A 128 -7.38 11.07 -2.11
N GLU A 129 -8.39 10.96 -1.27
CA GLU A 129 -8.50 9.87 -0.29
C GLU A 129 -8.85 8.53 -0.92
N LYS A 130 -9.35 8.52 -2.16
CA LYS A 130 -9.78 7.31 -2.88
C LYS A 130 -9.20 7.30 -4.28
N TRP A 131 -8.86 6.10 -4.75
CA TRP A 131 -8.49 5.92 -6.15
C TRP A 131 -9.69 6.18 -7.07
N GLU A 132 -9.46 6.97 -8.11
CA GLU A 132 -10.44 7.24 -9.17
C GLU A 132 -9.77 7.05 -10.54
N PHE A 133 -10.52 6.55 -11.52
CA PHE A 133 -9.99 6.34 -12.86
C PHE A 133 -9.76 7.65 -13.62
N VAL A 134 -10.60 8.66 -13.35
CA VAL A 134 -10.51 9.99 -13.97
C VAL A 134 -10.32 11.04 -12.88
N CYS A 135 -9.31 11.90 -13.04
CA CYS A 135 -9.09 13.01 -12.15
C CYS A 135 -10.17 14.08 -12.34
N LYS A 136 -10.95 14.36 -11.29
CA LYS A 136 -11.99 15.39 -11.31
C LYS A 136 -11.46 16.82 -11.48
N ASN A 137 -10.18 17.04 -11.23
CA ASN A 137 -9.56 18.37 -11.33
C ASN A 137 -9.07 18.67 -12.76
N CYS A 138 -8.32 17.75 -13.38
CA CYS A 138 -7.70 17.99 -14.68
C CYS A 138 -8.24 17.11 -15.82
N GLY A 139 -9.14 16.17 -15.54
CA GLY A 139 -9.65 15.21 -16.54
C GLY A 139 -8.68 14.10 -16.93
N GLY A 140 -7.48 14.05 -16.35
CA GLY A 140 -6.48 13.01 -16.62
C GLY A 140 -7.01 11.60 -16.31
N ILE A 141 -6.74 10.65 -17.20
CA ILE A 141 -7.15 9.25 -17.11
C ILE A 141 -5.99 8.42 -16.55
N ASP A 142 -6.27 7.47 -15.66
CA ASP A 142 -5.28 6.57 -15.03
C ASP A 142 -4.05 7.31 -14.47
N SER A 143 -4.28 8.50 -13.93
CA SER A 143 -3.21 9.41 -13.50
C SER A 143 -2.92 9.35 -12.00
N PHE A 144 -3.71 8.62 -11.21
CA PHE A 144 -3.53 8.56 -9.76
C PHE A 144 -2.53 7.49 -9.36
N ASN A 145 -1.50 7.89 -8.64
CA ASN A 145 -0.50 7.00 -8.09
C ASN A 145 -0.53 6.96 -6.56
N TRP A 146 -0.28 5.77 -6.01
CA TRP A 146 -0.09 5.59 -4.58
C TRP A 146 1.34 5.97 -4.19
N PRO A 147 1.59 6.82 -3.17
CA PRO A 147 2.92 7.36 -2.87
C PRO A 147 3.97 6.29 -2.48
N HIS A 148 3.53 5.13 -2.00
CA HIS A 148 4.43 4.00 -1.69
C HIS A 148 4.72 3.08 -2.90
N SER A 149 4.13 3.38 -4.06
CA SER A 149 4.30 2.61 -5.30
C SER A 149 5.74 2.72 -5.84
N LYS A 150 6.30 1.58 -6.24
CA LYS A 150 7.59 1.54 -6.96
C LYS A 150 7.47 2.07 -8.38
N LEU A 151 6.27 2.10 -8.96
CA LEU A 151 6.05 2.56 -10.33
C LEU A 151 6.38 4.06 -10.49
N ILE A 152 6.14 4.86 -9.45
CA ILE A 152 6.51 6.29 -9.43
C ILE A 152 8.03 6.46 -9.60
N LYS A 153 8.81 5.62 -8.91
CA LYS A 153 10.29 5.71 -8.93
C LYS A 153 10.86 5.37 -10.30
N ASN A 154 10.28 4.40 -11.00
CA ASN A 154 10.73 3.99 -12.32
C ASN A 154 10.43 5.07 -13.38
N LYS A 155 9.22 5.65 -13.39
CA LYS A 155 8.87 6.74 -14.32
C LYS A 155 9.78 7.96 -14.16
N LYS A 156 10.15 8.32 -12.93
CA LYS A 156 11.09 9.43 -12.66
C LYS A 156 12.47 9.15 -13.26
N LYS A 157 12.96 7.92 -13.14
CA LYS A 157 14.25 7.50 -13.72
C LYS A 157 14.26 7.61 -15.24
N ASP A 158 13.17 7.19 -15.90
CA ASP A 158 13.04 7.26 -17.36
C ASP A 158 12.96 8.71 -17.86
N THR A 159 12.21 9.57 -17.16
CA THR A 159 12.15 11.00 -17.49
C THR A 159 13.48 11.72 -17.26
N ASP A 160 14.23 11.37 -16.21
CA ASP A 160 15.55 11.93 -15.96
C ASP A 160 16.56 11.48 -17.04
N TYR A 161 16.49 10.21 -17.50
CA TYR A 161 17.30 9.72 -18.61
C TYR A 161 17.00 10.47 -19.92
N LEU A 162 15.71 10.63 -20.27
CA LEU A 162 15.33 11.37 -21.47
C LEU A 162 15.77 12.85 -21.40
N LYS A 163 15.66 13.48 -20.23
CA LYS A 163 16.17 14.85 -20.03
C LYS A 163 17.69 14.94 -20.18
N ALA A 164 18.43 13.94 -19.71
CA ALA A 164 19.88 13.87 -19.91
C ALA A 164 20.22 13.71 -21.40
N LEU A 165 19.55 12.79 -22.10
CA LEU A 165 19.74 12.57 -23.54
C LEU A 165 19.43 13.82 -24.36
N LEU A 166 18.38 14.56 -24.01
CA LEU A 166 18.01 15.81 -24.70
C LEU A 166 18.97 16.97 -24.39
N LYS A 167 19.54 17.03 -23.18
CA LYS A 167 20.57 18.02 -22.82
C LYS A 167 21.86 17.83 -23.59
N ASP A 168 22.23 16.58 -23.87
CA ASP A 168 23.46 16.22 -24.59
C ASP A 168 23.22 15.95 -26.09
N SER A 169 22.12 16.48 -26.65
CA SER A 169 21.59 16.13 -27.97
C SER A 169 22.52 16.43 -29.17
N ILE A 170 23.63 17.14 -28.99
CA ILE A 170 24.58 17.49 -30.07
C ILE A 170 26.01 17.00 -29.79
N SER A 171 26.36 16.61 -28.54
CA SER A 171 27.73 16.17 -28.20
C SER A 171 28.07 14.75 -28.64
N HIS A 172 27.06 13.93 -28.97
CA HIS A 172 27.24 12.54 -29.40
C HIS A 172 27.28 12.35 -30.92
N PHE A 173 26.97 13.38 -31.71
CA PHE A 173 27.09 13.29 -33.16
C PHE A 173 28.57 13.42 -33.57
N PRO A 174 29.12 12.49 -34.37
CA PRO A 174 30.46 12.64 -34.90
C PRO A 174 30.54 13.96 -35.66
N LYS A 175 31.53 14.80 -35.33
CA LYS A 175 31.78 16.05 -36.04
C LYS A 175 31.99 15.71 -37.52
N MET A 176 31.05 16.11 -38.37
CA MET A 176 31.20 15.99 -39.81
C MET A 176 32.41 16.83 -40.21
N LYS A 177 33.41 16.16 -40.79
CA LYS A 177 34.58 16.80 -41.40
C LYS A 177 34.23 17.32 -42.79
#